data_AF-A0A3M2AXA2-F1
#
_entry.id   AF-A0A3M2AXA2-F1
#
_cell.length_a   1.000
_cell.length_b   1.000
_cell.length_c   1.000
_cell.angle_alpha   90.00
_cell.angle_beta   90.00
_cell.angle_gamma   90.00
#
_symmetry.space_group_name_H-M   'P 1'
#
loop_
_entity.id
_entity.type
_entity.pdbx_description
1 polymer ?
#
loop_
_entity_poly.entity_id
_entity_poly.type
_entity_poly.pdbx_seq_one_letter_code
_entity_poly.pdbx_strand_id
1 'polypeptide(L)'
;MRERILEAYHEVERAMQQYNAVLDEYVVSLQSDESTDTRLLERMTAGSKAMRDSSMIYLSYAKFVAYGMPDSEEMIEDDLQT
;
A
#
# COMPACT_ATOMS: atom_id res chain seq x y z
N MET A 1 -11.03 -12.31 -19.45
CA MET A 1 -11.44 -11.24 -18.50
C MET A 1 -10.68 -11.37 -17.19
N ARG A 2 -10.72 -12.52 -16.50
CA ARG A 2 -9.93 -12.77 -15.27
C ARG A 2 -8.44 -12.47 -15.43
N GLU A 3 -7.81 -12.92 -16.52
CA GLU A 3 -6.40 -12.60 -16.83
C GLU A 3 -6.14 -11.09 -16.89
N ARG A 4 -7.06 -10.32 -17.47
CA ARG A 4 -6.97 -8.85 -17.53
C ARG A 4 -7.12 -8.19 -16.15
N ILE A 5 -7.92 -8.79 -15.26
CA ILE A 5 -8.05 -8.31 -13.86
C ILE A 5 -6.76 -8.60 -13.10
N LEU A 6 -6.16 -9.78 -13.29
CA LEU A 6 -4.89 -10.14 -12.67
C LEU A 6 -3.75 -9.24 -13.15
N GLU A 7 -3.68 -8.95 -14.45
CA GLU A 7 -2.72 -8.01 -15.01
C GLU A 7 -2.89 -6.60 -14.41
N ALA A 8 -4.13 -6.09 -14.38
CA ALA A 8 -4.43 -4.79 -13.75
C ALA A 8 -4.09 -4.77 -12.25
N TYR A 9 -4.31 -5.86 -11.52
CA TYR A 9 -3.90 -5.98 -10.11
C TYR A 9 -2.40 -5.82 -9.96
N HIS A 10 -1.59 -6.50 -10.77
CA HIS A 10 -0.13 -6.39 -10.71
C HIS A 10 0.38 -5.00 -11.06
N GLU A 11 -0.29 -4.29 -11.97
CA GLU A 11 0.02 -2.89 -12.27
C GLU A 11 -0.24 -1.99 -11.05
N VAL A 12 -1.38 -2.15 -10.40
CA VAL A 12 -1.73 -1.38 -9.20
C VAL A 12 -0.80 -1.69 -8.03
N GLU A 13 -0.50 -2.97 -7.80
CA GLU A 13 0.45 -3.43 -6.79
C GLU A 13 1.82 -2.78 -6.96
N ARG A 14 2.36 -2.82 -8.18
CA ARG A 14 3.65 -2.19 -8.50
C ARG A 14 3.61 -0.67 -8.33
N ALA A 15 2.56 -0.01 -8.80
CA ALA A 15 2.41 1.43 -8.69
C ALA A 15 2.33 1.90 -7.23
N MET A 16 1.59 1.19 -6.38
CA MET A 16 1.47 1.50 -4.96
C MET A 16 2.80 1.29 -4.22
N GLN A 17 3.50 0.20 -4.50
CA GLN A 17 4.84 -0.04 -3.94
C GLN A 17 5.82 1.08 -4.31
N GLN A 18 5.84 1.46 -5.58
CA GLN A 18 6.70 2.55 -6.07
C GLN A 18 6.34 3.89 -5.42
N TYR A 19 5.05 4.23 -5.34
CA TYR A 19 4.59 5.48 -4.74
C TYR A 19 4.97 5.56 -3.26
N ASN A 20 4.77 4.50 -2.49
CA ASN A 20 5.15 4.46 -1.08
C ASN A 20 6.67 4.59 -0.89
N ALA A 21 7.48 3.96 -1.74
CA ALA A 21 8.94 4.11 -1.69
C ALA A 21 9.37 5.57 -1.90
N VAL A 22 8.81 6.25 -2.91
CA VAL A 22 9.09 7.66 -3.18
C VAL A 22 8.64 8.56 -2.02
N LEU A 23 7.50 8.27 -1.40
CA LEU A 23 7.05 9.01 -0.20
C LEU A 23 8.01 8.85 0.96
N ASP A 24 8.52 7.64 1.18
CA ASP A 24 9.48 7.36 2.25
C ASP A 24 10.81 8.06 2.01
N GLU A 25 11.33 8.01 0.79
CA GLU A 25 12.53 8.75 0.39
C GLU A 25 12.37 10.25 0.64
N TYR A 26 11.20 10.81 0.32
CA TYR A 26 10.91 12.21 0.57
C TYR A 26 10.87 12.53 2.06
N VAL A 27 10.24 11.70 2.89
CA VAL A 27 10.23 11.88 4.36
C VAL A 27 11.65 11.81 4.93
N VAL A 28 12.48 10.88 4.46
CA VAL A 28 13.90 10.78 4.87
C VAL A 28 14.68 12.04 4.46
N SER A 29 14.40 12.60 3.27
CA SER A 29 15.04 13.84 2.83
C SER A 29 14.69 15.03 3.74
N LEU A 30 13.44 15.12 4.20
CA LEU A 30 12.97 16.16 5.12
C LEU A 30 13.59 16.00 6.52
N GLN A 31 13.79 14.76 6.99
CA GLN A 31 14.45 14.48 8.27
C GLN A 31 15.92 14.87 8.27
N SER A 32 16.57 14.82 7.10
CA SER A 32 17.98 15.13 6.93
C SER A 32 18.26 16.62 6.73
N ASP A 33 17.23 17.41 6.44
CA ASP A 33 17.31 18.86 6.27
C ASP A 33 16.95 19.58 7.57
N GLU A 34 17.98 20.13 8.24
CA GLU A 34 17.85 20.88 9.50
C GLU A 34 16.99 22.15 9.39
N SER A 35 16.71 22.64 8.16
CA SER A 35 15.85 23.80 7.91
C SER A 35 14.37 23.44 7.77
N THR A 36 14.03 22.15 7.77
CA THR A 36 12.65 21.68 7.61
C THR A 36 11.75 22.13 8.75
N ASP A 37 10.59 22.67 8.40
CA ASP A 37 9.51 22.96 9.36
C ASP A 37 9.05 21.66 10.04
N THR A 38 9.15 21.61 11.37
CA THR A 38 8.72 20.47 12.20
C THR A 38 7.29 20.06 11.90
N ARG A 39 6.38 21.02 11.67
CA ARG A 39 4.97 20.71 11.39
C ARG A 39 4.79 20.06 10.02
N LEU A 40 5.59 20.44 9.04
CA LEU A 40 5.61 19.78 7.73
C LEU A 40 6.12 18.35 7.88
N LEU A 41 7.23 18.15 8.60
CA LEU A 41 7.82 16.84 8.81
C LEU A 41 6.85 15.88 9.52
N GLU A 42 6.19 16.32 10.58
CA GLU A 42 5.17 15.53 11.30
C GLU A 42 4.03 15.10 10.37
N ARG A 43 3.48 16.04 9.58
CA ARG A 43 2.38 15.77 8.65
C ARG A 43 2.80 14.79 7.56
N MET A 44 4.00 14.96 6.99
CA MET A 44 4.50 14.08 5.93
C MET A 44 4.80 12.68 6.46
N THR A 45 5.35 12.58 7.68
CA THR A 45 5.60 11.29 8.34
C THR A 45 4.29 10.54 8.59
N ALA A 46 3.29 11.20 9.20
CA ALA A 46 1.99 10.60 9.47
C ALA A 46 1.24 10.23 8.17
N GLY A 47 1.29 11.12 7.17
CA GLY A 47 0.68 10.90 5.87
C GLY A 47 1.30 9.73 5.11
N SER A 48 2.63 9.64 5.05
CA SER A 48 3.32 8.52 4.39
C SER A 48 2.96 7.19 5.04
N LYS A 49 2.96 7.13 6.39
CA LYS A 49 2.52 5.94 7.13
C LYS A 49 1.09 5.55 6.77
N ALA A 50 0.15 6.51 6.79
CA ALA A 50 -1.24 6.25 6.48
C ALA A 50 -1.43 5.73 5.04
N MET A 51 -0.67 6.24 4.07
CA MET A 51 -0.68 5.76 2.69
C MET A 51 -0.18 4.32 2.59
N ARG A 52 0.93 3.99 3.26
CA ARG A 52 1.45 2.62 3.30
C ARG A 52 0.42 1.66 3.89
N ASP A 53 -0.13 1.97 5.05
CA ASP A 53 -1.12 1.13 5.73
C ASP A 53 -2.37 0.94 4.86
N SER A 54 -2.87 2.03 4.25
CA SER A 54 -4.05 1.99 3.37
C SER A 54 -3.81 1.16 2.12
N SER A 55 -2.62 1.25 1.53
CA SER A 55 -2.27 0.46 0.35
C SER A 55 -2.20 -1.04 0.66
N MET A 56 -1.72 -1.45 1.84
CA MET A 56 -1.71 -2.86 2.24
C MET A 56 -3.14 -3.41 2.34
N ILE A 57 -4.04 -2.66 2.96
CA ILE A 57 -5.45 -3.05 3.08
C ILE A 57 -6.11 -3.14 1.71
N TYR A 58 -5.88 -2.17 0.82
CA TYR A 58 -6.41 -2.22 -0.54
C TYR A 58 -5.89 -3.45 -1.29
N LEU A 59 -4.58 -3.69 -1.26
CA LEU A 59 -3.95 -4.76 -2.02
C LEU A 59 -4.35 -6.14 -1.51
N SER A 60 -4.62 -6.32 -0.21
CA SER A 60 -5.13 -7.59 0.30
C SER A 60 -6.46 -7.95 -0.34
N TYR A 61 -7.45 -7.05 -0.34
CA TYR A 61 -8.74 -7.28 -1.01
C TYR A 61 -8.59 -7.40 -2.53
N ALA A 62 -7.79 -6.53 -3.16
CA ALA A 62 -7.59 -6.56 -4.60
C ALA A 62 -6.98 -7.89 -5.06
N LYS A 63 -6.06 -8.46 -4.27
CA LYS A 63 -5.47 -9.78 -4.52
C LYS A 63 -6.53 -10.87 -4.49
N PHE A 64 -7.39 -10.91 -3.46
CA PHE A 64 -8.48 -11.89 -3.40
C PHE A 64 -9.39 -11.81 -4.63
N VAL A 65 -9.78 -10.60 -5.04
CA VAL A 65 -10.63 -10.41 -6.23
C VAL A 65 -9.90 -10.84 -7.51
N ALA A 66 -8.62 -10.54 -7.66
CA ALA A 66 -7.84 -10.82 -8.85
C ALA A 66 -7.54 -12.32 -9.04
N TYR A 67 -7.20 -13.01 -7.95
CA TYR A 67 -6.93 -14.45 -7.96
C TYR A 67 -8.21 -15.30 -7.94
N GLY A 68 -9.37 -14.68 -7.68
CA GLY A 68 -10.67 -15.33 -7.54
C GLY A 68 -11.02 -15.45 -6.06
N MET A 69 -12.15 -14.86 -5.66
CA MET A 69 -12.60 -14.95 -4.27
C MET A 69 -12.82 -16.42 -3.90
N PRO A 70 -12.40 -16.86 -2.71
CA PRO A 70 -12.77 -18.17 -2.20
C PRO A 70 -14.30 -18.34 -2.20
N ASP A 71 -14.77 -19.55 -2.48
CA ASP A 71 -16.21 -19.83 -2.51
C ASP A 71 -16.87 -19.77 -1.10
N SER A 72 -16.10 -19.67 -0.01
CA SER A 72 -16.60 -19.59 1.37
C SER A 72 -15.78 -18.69 2.30
N GLU A 73 -16.46 -18.11 3.31
CA GLU A 73 -15.88 -17.23 4.35
C GLU A 73 -14.82 -17.93 5.22
N GLU A 74 -14.91 -19.25 5.43
CA GLU A 74 -13.93 -20.06 6.19
C GLU A 74 -12.51 -20.01 5.60
N MET A 75 -12.37 -19.82 4.27
CA MET A 75 -11.05 -19.74 3.62
C MET A 75 -10.46 -18.32 3.61
N ILE A 76 -11.20 -17.31 4.10
CA ILE A 76 -10.76 -15.92 4.18
C ILE A 76 -10.03 -15.66 5.51
N GLU A 77 -10.39 -16.38 6.58
CA GLU A 77 -9.80 -16.20 7.92
C GLU A 77 -8.35 -16.72 8.02
N ASP A 78 -8.00 -17.80 7.31
CA ASP A 78 -6.66 -18.40 7.35
C ASP A 78 -5.58 -17.52 6.70
N ASP A 79 -5.91 -16.76 5.65
CA ASP A 79 -4.95 -15.90 4.93
C ASP A 79 -4.74 -14.53 5.59
N LEU A 80 -5.67 -14.08 6.44
CA LEU A 80 -5.59 -12.78 7.13
C LEU A 80 -4.86 -12.84 8.48
N GLN A 81 -4.50 -14.03 8.96
CA GLN A 81 -3.83 -14.26 10.25
C GLN A 81 -2.33 -14.60 10.17
N THR A 82 -1.65 -14.35 9.05
CA THR A 82 -0.20 -14.59 8.92
C THR A 82 0.66 -13.33 8.91
#